data_AF-A0A2V8GI04-F1
#
_entry.id   AF-A0A2V8GI04-F1
#
_cell.length_a   1.000
_cell.length_b   1.000
_cell.length_c   1.000
_cell.angle_alpha   90.00
_cell.angle_beta   90.00
_cell.angle_gamma   90.00
#
_symmetry.space_group_name_H-M   'P 1'
#
loop_
_entity.id
_entity.type
_entity.pdbx_description
1 polymer ?
#
loop_
_entity_poly.entity_id
_entity_poly.type
_entity_poly.pdbx_seq_one_letter_code
_entity_poly.pdbx_strand_id
1 'polypeptide(L)'
;MRIKWTLEAEDEPVPATPEQGNRLRVVIDHNPGMYLGADVAVGWVSFEGDQPRPEIHLSYTNAVAGLARISPRTMMHLLSQMHSDELVATALGRALAHELGHYLLELKEHTGGDELMHASWTADELFGPIRPRFNLTTAQRQTISSKLLPAVQLTKR
;
A
#
# COMPACT_ATOMS: atom_id res chain seq x y z
N MET A 1 -4.19 9.33 -16.47
CA MET A 1 -4.74 9.15 -15.11
C MET A 1 -4.60 10.46 -14.36
N ARG A 2 -5.70 11.11 -13.98
CA ARG A 2 -5.66 12.34 -13.16
C ARG A 2 -5.98 11.92 -11.73
N ILE A 3 -4.95 11.86 -10.88
CA ILE A 3 -5.13 11.59 -9.44
C ILE A 3 -5.77 12.84 -8.85
N LYS A 4 -7.01 12.73 -8.37
CA LYS A 4 -7.69 13.81 -7.64
C LYS A 4 -7.58 13.47 -6.17
N TRP A 5 -6.83 14.28 -5.43
CA TRP A 5 -6.75 14.19 -3.97
C TRP A 5 -7.93 14.99 -3.40
N THR A 6 -8.76 14.35 -2.58
CA THR A 6 -9.76 15.01 -1.75
C THR A 6 -9.38 14.78 -0.29
N LEU A 7 -9.19 15.87 0.44
CA LEU A 7 -9.12 15.85 1.89
C LEU A 7 -10.56 15.90 2.38
N GLU A 8 -11.10 14.76 2.80
CA GLU A 8 -12.44 14.68 3.39
C GLU A 8 -12.30 14.90 4.90
N ALA A 9 -13.03 15.88 5.44
CA ALA A 9 -12.99 16.22 6.86
C ALA A 9 -13.73 15.15 7.70
N GLU A 10 -13.33 14.98 8.96
CA GLU A 10 -13.80 13.93 9.89
C GLU A 10 -15.34 13.85 10.08
N ASP A 11 -16.08 14.92 9.73
CA ASP A 11 -17.53 15.05 9.95
C ASP A 11 -18.41 14.82 8.70
N GLU A 12 -17.84 14.57 7.51
CA GLU A 12 -18.67 14.17 6.36
C GLU A 12 -18.97 12.67 6.40
N PRO A 13 -20.25 12.25 6.27
CA PRO A 13 -20.59 10.85 6.23
C PRO A 13 -19.95 10.22 4.99
N VAL A 14 -18.90 9.44 5.23
CA VAL A 14 -18.25 8.61 4.24
C VAL A 14 -19.33 7.71 3.62
N PRO A 15 -19.61 7.81 2.30
CA PRO A 15 -20.52 6.87 1.67
C PRO A 15 -19.97 5.47 1.91
N ALA A 16 -20.82 4.58 2.45
CA ALA A 16 -20.44 3.26 2.95
C ALA A 16 -19.82 2.34 1.88
N THR A 17 -19.86 2.76 0.62
CA THR A 17 -19.28 2.07 -0.52
C THR A 17 -19.01 3.11 -1.61
N PRO A 18 -17.80 3.18 -2.20
CA PRO A 18 -17.64 3.91 -3.45
C PRO A 18 -18.61 3.30 -4.48
N GLU A 19 -19.34 4.14 -5.22
CA GLU A 19 -20.16 3.66 -6.34
C GLU A 19 -19.31 2.76 -7.25
N GLN A 20 -19.88 1.65 -7.72
CA GLN A 20 -19.23 0.75 -8.67
C GLN A 20 -18.84 1.52 -9.94
N GLY A 21 -17.60 1.97 -10.02
CA GLY A 21 -17.10 2.69 -11.19
C GLY A 21 -15.64 3.09 -11.04
N ASN A 22 -14.76 2.42 -11.79
CA ASN A 22 -13.41 2.81 -12.25
C ASN A 22 -12.48 3.60 -11.30
N ARG A 23 -12.75 3.63 -10.00
CA ARG A 23 -12.04 4.41 -8.99
C ARG A 23 -11.66 3.48 -7.85
N LEU A 24 -10.37 3.50 -7.54
CA LEU A 24 -9.81 2.84 -6.37
C LEU A 24 -9.83 3.84 -5.21
N ARG A 25 -10.44 3.46 -4.09
CA ARG A 25 -10.37 4.23 -2.85
C ARG A 25 -9.12 3.82 -2.06
N VAL A 26 -8.40 4.81 -1.53
CA VAL A 26 -7.31 4.58 -0.58
C VAL A 26 -7.69 5.27 0.72
N VAL A 27 -7.81 4.50 1.79
CA VAL A 27 -8.13 4.98 3.13
C VAL A 27 -6.85 4.91 3.96
N ILE A 28 -6.46 6.04 4.56
CA ILE A 28 -5.40 6.09 5.55
C ILE A 28 -6.07 6.42 6.87
N ASP A 29 -6.04 5.49 7.82
CA ASP A 29 -6.70 5.65 9.10
C ASP A 29 -5.85 5.08 10.25
N HIS A 30 -6.45 5.03 11.44
CA HIS A 30 -5.84 4.48 12.64
C HIS A 30 -6.28 3.05 12.94
N ASN A 31 -7.09 2.43 12.07
CA ASN A 31 -7.60 1.09 12.27
C ASN A 31 -6.44 0.09 12.16
N PRO A 32 -6.17 -0.75 13.17
CA PRO A 32 -5.11 -1.74 13.09
C PRO A 32 -5.45 -2.89 12.12
N GLY A 33 -6.67 -2.94 11.58
CA GLY A 33 -7.11 -4.00 10.68
C GLY A 33 -7.26 -5.34 11.39
N MET A 34 -7.18 -6.43 10.62
CA MET A 34 -7.16 -7.79 11.18
C MET A 34 -5.73 -8.14 11.64
N TYR A 35 -5.58 -8.54 12.90
CA TYR A 35 -4.32 -9.05 13.43
C TYR A 35 -3.96 -10.39 12.75
N LEU A 36 -2.97 -10.39 11.86
CA LEU A 36 -2.39 -11.60 11.26
C LEU A 36 -1.29 -12.23 12.14
N GLY A 37 -1.49 -12.25 13.47
CA GLY A 37 -0.55 -12.83 14.43
C GLY A 37 0.51 -11.85 14.96
N ALA A 38 1.79 -12.22 14.92
CA ALA A 38 2.89 -11.44 15.49
C ALA A 38 3.29 -10.22 14.63
N ASP A 39 2.97 -10.28 13.34
CA ASP A 39 3.30 -9.25 12.36
C ASP A 39 2.18 -8.22 12.25
N VAL A 40 2.57 -6.96 12.14
CA VAL A 40 1.66 -5.82 12.06
C VAL A 40 1.54 -5.42 10.59
N ALA A 41 0.40 -5.68 9.97
CA ALA A 41 0.14 -5.31 8.58
C ALA A 41 -0.01 -3.78 8.44
N VAL A 42 0.81 -3.14 7.62
CA VAL A 42 0.72 -1.69 7.39
C VAL A 42 -0.41 -1.34 6.41
N GLY A 43 -0.78 -2.27 5.53
CA GLY A 43 -1.89 -2.11 4.61
C GLY A 43 -2.59 -3.44 4.32
N TRP A 44 -3.77 -3.36 3.70
CA TRP A 44 -4.48 -4.52 3.18
C TRP A 44 -5.48 -4.13 2.09
N VAL A 45 -5.77 -5.09 1.22
CA VAL A 45 -6.93 -5.09 0.31
C VAL A 45 -7.82 -6.30 0.58
N SER A 46 -9.14 -6.10 0.57
CA SER A 46 -10.09 -7.19 0.75
C SER A 46 -10.43 -7.88 -0.56
N PHE A 47 -10.68 -9.18 -0.54
CA PHE A 47 -11.06 -9.96 -1.71
C PHE A 47 -12.47 -10.55 -1.57
N GLU A 48 -13.23 -10.52 -2.67
CA GLU A 48 -14.45 -11.30 -2.88
C GLU A 48 -14.18 -12.41 -3.89
N GLY A 49 -14.08 -13.66 -3.42
CA GLY A 49 -13.48 -14.70 -4.26
C GLY A 49 -12.06 -14.28 -4.63
N ASP A 50 -11.67 -14.34 -5.90
CA ASP A 50 -10.35 -13.89 -6.38
C ASP A 50 -10.31 -12.43 -6.85
N GLN A 51 -11.43 -11.70 -6.71
CA GLN A 51 -11.50 -10.30 -7.11
C GLN A 51 -11.20 -9.37 -5.93
N PRO A 52 -10.21 -8.47 -6.04
CA PRO A 52 -9.94 -7.48 -5.02
C PRO A 52 -11.03 -6.41 -5.08
N ARG A 53 -11.52 -6.00 -3.91
CA ARG A 53 -12.41 -4.85 -3.78
C ARG A 53 -11.65 -3.56 -4.16
N PRO A 54 -12.33 -2.55 -4.73
CA PRO A 54 -11.70 -1.28 -5.14
C PRO A 54 -11.44 -0.35 -3.96
N GLU A 55 -10.87 -0.89 -2.88
CA GLU A 55 -10.55 -0.18 -1.65
C GLU A 55 -9.27 -0.76 -1.01
N ILE A 56 -8.27 0.09 -0.81
CA ILE A 56 -7.05 -0.19 -0.08
C ILE A 56 -7.10 0.55 1.25
N HIS A 57 -6.73 -0.13 2.32
CA HIS A 57 -6.57 0.45 3.65
C HIS A 57 -5.10 0.50 4.03
N LEU A 58 -4.69 1.60 4.65
CA LEU A 58 -3.37 1.81 5.23
C LEU A 58 -3.53 2.27 6.67
N SER A 59 -2.84 1.60 7.58
CA SER A 59 -2.92 1.87 9.00
C SER A 59 -1.73 2.68 9.49
N TYR A 60 -1.96 3.96 9.79
CA TYR A 60 -0.97 4.84 10.40
C TYR A 60 -0.52 4.30 11.76
N THR A 61 -1.45 3.80 12.57
CA THR A 61 -1.17 3.20 13.89
C THR A 61 -0.19 2.03 13.76
N ASN A 62 -0.39 1.18 12.75
CA ASN A 62 0.47 0.03 12.52
C ASN A 62 1.86 0.42 12.00
N ALA A 63 1.95 1.44 11.14
CA ALA A 63 3.25 1.98 10.70
C ALA A 63 4.06 2.54 11.88
N VAL A 64 3.42 3.32 12.76
CA VAL A 64 4.05 3.86 13.98
C VAL A 64 4.45 2.74 14.94
N ALA A 65 3.58 1.75 15.17
CA ALA A 65 3.88 0.62 16.03
C ALA A 65 5.04 -0.23 15.48
N GLY A 66 5.10 -0.42 14.16
CA GLY A 66 6.21 -1.09 13.47
C GLY A 66 7.52 -0.33 13.67
N LEU A 67 7.50 0.99 13.48
CA LEU A 67 8.66 1.86 13.71
C LEU A 67 9.16 1.73 15.17
N ALA A 68 8.26 1.76 16.15
CA ALA A 68 8.61 1.63 17.58
C ALA A 68 9.21 0.27 17.97
N ARG A 69 9.01 -0.78 17.16
CA ARG A 69 9.57 -2.13 17.38
C ARG A 69 10.98 -2.31 16.81
N ILE A 70 11.47 -1.34 16.03
CA ILE A 70 12.82 -1.39 15.44
C ILE A 70 13.87 -1.32 16.55
N SER A 71 14.95 -2.09 16.40
CA SER A 71 16.05 -2.07 17.37
C SER A 71 16.62 -0.65 17.55
N PRO A 72 17.07 -0.26 18.76
CA PRO A 72 17.60 1.09 18.99
C PRO A 72 18.74 1.48 18.04
N ARG A 73 19.61 0.52 17.68
CA ARG A 73 20.71 0.75 16.73
C ARG A 73 20.19 1.08 15.33
N THR A 74 19.23 0.31 14.83
CA THR A 74 18.61 0.56 13.51
C THR A 74 17.81 1.86 13.53
N MET A 75 17.08 2.14 14.61
CA MET A 75 16.35 3.39 14.78
C MET A 75 17.29 4.61 14.70
N MET A 76 18.42 4.59 15.41
CA MET A 76 19.41 5.66 15.34
C MET A 76 19.98 5.84 13.93
N HIS A 77 20.17 4.74 13.19
CA HIS A 77 20.63 4.81 11.80
C HIS A 77 19.59 5.52 10.92
N LEU A 78 18.33 5.10 10.99
CA LEU A 78 17.24 5.69 10.20
C LEU A 78 17.02 7.18 10.54
N LEU A 79 16.98 7.51 11.83
CA LEU A 79 16.80 8.89 12.30
C LEU A 79 17.99 9.81 12.00
N SER A 80 19.17 9.26 11.69
CA SER A 80 20.30 10.08 11.20
C SER A 80 20.15 10.51 9.75
N GLN A 81 19.19 9.92 9.02
CA GLN A 81 18.97 10.16 7.60
C GLN A 81 17.61 10.82 7.32
N MET A 82 16.60 10.56 8.15
CA MET A 82 15.20 10.97 7.93
C MET A 82 14.51 11.32 9.24
N HIS A 83 13.50 12.19 9.18
CA HIS A 83 12.64 12.46 10.33
C HIS A 83 11.63 11.32 10.56
N SER A 84 11.11 11.20 11.80
CA SER A 84 10.12 10.17 12.15
C SER A 84 8.91 10.16 11.20
N ASP A 85 8.43 11.34 10.84
CA ASP A 85 7.23 11.48 10.00
C ASP A 85 7.52 11.05 8.56
N GLU A 86 8.74 11.29 8.07
CA GLU A 86 9.19 10.84 6.76
C GLU A 86 9.36 9.32 6.72
N LEU A 87 9.83 8.70 7.82
CA LEU A 87 9.92 7.24 7.94
C LEU A 87 8.52 6.61 7.86
N VAL A 88 7.56 7.14 8.61
CA VAL A 88 6.16 6.67 8.59
C VAL A 88 5.53 6.86 7.21
N ALA A 89 5.69 8.04 6.61
CA ALA A 89 5.18 8.31 5.27
C ALA A 89 5.80 7.38 4.21
N THR A 90 7.09 7.05 4.35
CA THR A 90 7.79 6.10 3.47
C THR A 90 7.23 4.70 3.59
N ALA A 91 7.00 4.22 4.81
CA ALA A 91 6.38 2.92 5.05
C ALA A 91 4.96 2.85 4.48
N LEU A 92 4.14 3.88 4.68
CA LEU A 92 2.79 3.96 4.11
C LEU A 92 2.80 3.96 2.58
N GLY A 93 3.70 4.74 1.95
CA GLY A 93 3.83 4.77 0.50
C GLY A 93 4.30 3.44 -0.10
N ARG A 94 5.14 2.71 0.62
CA ARG A 94 5.62 1.38 0.24
C ARG A 94 4.56 0.30 0.39
N ALA A 95 3.84 0.30 1.52
CA ALA A 95 2.67 -0.55 1.72
C ALA A 95 1.62 -0.29 0.64
N LEU A 96 1.33 0.98 0.32
CA LEU A 96 0.43 1.32 -0.79
C LEU A 96 0.87 0.71 -2.12
N ALA A 97 2.16 0.75 -2.44
CA ALA A 97 2.67 0.13 -3.66
C ALA A 97 2.44 -1.39 -3.67
N HIS A 98 2.64 -2.05 -2.53
CA HIS A 98 2.38 -3.48 -2.35
C HIS A 98 0.88 -3.81 -2.53
N GLU A 99 -0.01 -3.08 -1.86
CA GLU A 99 -1.47 -3.28 -1.97
C GLU A 99 -2.00 -2.98 -3.37
N LEU A 100 -1.44 -1.98 -4.06
CA LEU A 100 -1.71 -1.74 -5.47
C LEU A 100 -1.30 -2.93 -6.35
N GLY A 101 -0.24 -3.64 -5.97
CA GLY A 101 0.16 -4.89 -6.60
C GLY A 101 -0.89 -5.97 -6.44
N HIS A 102 -1.39 -6.21 -5.22
CA HIS A 102 -2.50 -7.15 -4.99
C HIS A 102 -3.74 -6.79 -5.82
N TYR A 103 -4.13 -5.50 -5.84
CA TYR A 103 -5.28 -5.02 -6.59
C TYR A 103 -5.11 -5.18 -8.10
N LEU A 104 -4.00 -4.69 -8.67
CA LEU A 104 -3.80 -4.68 -10.12
C LEU A 104 -3.46 -6.07 -10.67
N LEU A 105 -2.83 -6.94 -9.88
CA LEU A 105 -2.49 -8.29 -10.31
C LEU A 105 -3.57 -9.32 -9.98
N GLU A 106 -4.61 -8.96 -9.21
CA GLU A 106 -5.63 -9.89 -8.70
C GLU A 106 -5.00 -11.10 -7.99
N LEU A 107 -3.93 -10.83 -7.24
CA LEU A 107 -3.12 -11.86 -6.60
C LEU A 107 -3.31 -11.77 -5.09
N LYS A 108 -3.80 -12.83 -4.46
CA LYS A 108 -3.89 -12.92 -2.98
C LYS A 108 -2.57 -13.30 -2.33
N GLU A 109 -1.77 -14.07 -3.04
CA GLU A 109 -0.55 -14.65 -2.52
C GLU A 109 0.63 -13.69 -2.68
N HIS A 110 1.55 -13.75 -1.74
CA HIS A 110 2.83 -13.06 -1.85
C HIS A 110 3.77 -13.87 -2.75
N THR A 111 4.62 -13.17 -3.51
CA THR A 111 5.71 -13.80 -4.26
C THR A 111 7.00 -13.80 -3.43
N GLY A 112 8.02 -14.54 -3.87
CA GLY A 112 9.31 -14.63 -3.18
C GLY A 112 10.34 -13.60 -3.68
N GLY A 113 11.39 -13.37 -2.90
CA GLY A 113 12.60 -12.65 -3.33
C GLY A 113 12.45 -11.13 -3.43
N ASP A 114 13.17 -10.53 -4.37
CA ASP A 114 13.23 -9.07 -4.59
C ASP A 114 12.02 -8.55 -5.42
N GLU A 115 10.83 -9.11 -5.24
CA GLU A 115 9.62 -8.72 -5.97
C GLU A 115 8.74 -7.78 -5.13
N LEU A 116 7.95 -6.93 -5.80
CA LEU A 116 7.01 -6.04 -5.13
C LEU A 116 6.07 -6.79 -4.17
N MET A 117 5.67 -8.01 -4.52
CA MET A 117 4.70 -8.81 -3.77
C MET A 117 5.30 -9.67 -2.66
N HIS A 118 6.55 -9.42 -2.25
CA HIS A 118 7.15 -10.17 -1.14
C HIS A 118 6.50 -9.86 0.21
N ALA A 119 6.26 -10.89 1.02
CA ALA A 119 5.48 -10.81 2.26
C ALA A 119 6.19 -10.08 3.41
N SER A 120 7.53 -10.16 3.46
CA SER A 120 8.31 -9.75 4.64
C SER A 120 9.35 -8.71 4.28
N TRP A 121 9.40 -7.63 5.05
CA TRP A 121 10.21 -6.46 4.76
C TRP A 121 11.07 -6.15 5.98
N THR A 122 12.36 -5.92 5.76
CA THR A 122 13.22 -5.43 6.83
C THR A 122 12.86 -3.99 7.19
N ALA A 123 13.29 -3.55 8.38
CA ALA A 123 13.14 -2.17 8.83
C ALA A 123 13.67 -1.14 7.80
N ASP A 124 14.80 -1.42 7.15
CA ASP A 124 15.40 -0.52 6.16
C ASP A 124 14.58 -0.51 4.85
N GLU A 125 14.14 -1.68 4.40
CA GLU A 125 13.29 -1.82 3.21
C GLU A 125 11.90 -1.22 3.39
N LEU A 126 11.39 -1.13 4.62
CA LEU A 126 10.08 -0.54 4.90
C LEU A 126 10.16 0.95 5.24
N PHE A 127 11.12 1.37 6.06
CA PHE A 127 11.19 2.75 6.59
C PHE A 127 12.34 3.58 6.02
N GLY A 128 13.45 2.95 5.63
CA GLY A 128 14.69 3.63 5.27
C GLY A 128 14.68 4.34 3.93
N PRO A 129 15.65 5.23 3.65
CA PRO A 129 15.68 6.01 2.41
C PRO A 129 16.10 5.17 1.20
N ILE A 130 16.73 4.02 1.42
CA ILE A 130 17.12 3.10 0.35
C ILE A 130 15.84 2.52 -0.24
N ARG A 131 15.64 2.74 -1.55
CA ARG A 131 14.51 2.16 -2.27
C ARG A 131 14.79 0.66 -2.46
N PRO A 132 14.03 -0.24 -1.83
CA PRO A 132 14.12 -1.66 -2.14
C PRO A 132 13.80 -1.89 -3.62
N ARG A 133 14.34 -2.99 -4.16
CA ARG A 133 14.09 -3.37 -5.54
C ARG A 133 12.67 -3.91 -5.65
N PHE A 134 11.69 -3.07 -5.92
CA PHE A 134 10.33 -3.49 -6.24
C PHE A 134 10.24 -3.97 -7.69
N ASN A 135 10.80 -5.14 -7.96
CA ASN A 135 10.76 -5.67 -9.31
C ASN A 135 9.34 -6.13 -9.64
N LEU A 136 8.85 -5.66 -10.78
CA LEU A 136 7.74 -6.26 -11.50
C LEU A 136 8.31 -7.11 -12.64
N THR A 137 7.92 -8.38 -12.71
CA THR A 137 8.24 -9.26 -13.84
C THR A 137 7.61 -8.72 -15.12
N THR A 138 8.13 -9.13 -16.28
CA THR A 138 7.56 -8.74 -17.58
C THR A 138 6.08 -9.10 -17.68
N ALA A 139 5.68 -10.27 -17.17
CA ALA A 139 4.30 -10.72 -17.15
C ALA A 139 3.40 -9.85 -16.25
N GLN A 140 3.88 -9.46 -15.07
CA GLN A 140 3.15 -8.55 -14.17
C GLN A 140 2.97 -7.16 -14.82
N ARG A 141 4.01 -6.61 -15.46
CA ARG A 141 3.92 -5.32 -16.16
C ARG A 141 2.91 -5.35 -17.30
N GLN A 142 2.88 -6.45 -18.07
CA GLN A 142 1.91 -6.64 -19.15
C GLN A 142 0.49 -6.71 -18.60
N THR A 143 0.27 -7.46 -17.52
CA THR A 143 -1.03 -7.57 -16.85
C THR A 143 -1.52 -6.21 -16.37
N ILE A 144 -0.68 -5.46 -15.66
CA ILE A 144 -0.99 -4.10 -15.16
C ILE A 144 -1.33 -3.18 -16.34
N SER A 145 -0.51 -3.18 -17.40
CA SER A 145 -0.72 -2.33 -18.56
C SER A 145 -2.05 -2.61 -19.24
N SER A 146 -2.41 -3.89 -19.42
CA SER A 146 -3.67 -4.30 -20.03
C SER A 146 -4.90 -3.89 -19.21
N LYS A 147 -4.79 -3.70 -17.89
CA LYS A 147 -5.88 -3.19 -17.05
C LYS A 147 -5.98 -1.66 -17.09
N LEU A 148 -4.86 -0.97 -17.23
CA LEU A 148 -4.82 0.50 -17.26
C LEU A 148 -5.17 1.08 -18.64
N LEU A 149 -4.81 0.41 -19.74
CA LEU A 149 -5.02 0.91 -21.10
C LEU A 149 -6.50 1.03 -21.54
N PRO A 150 -7.43 0.12 -21.19
CA PRO A 150 -8.86 0.27 -21.45
C PRO A 150 -9.45 1.53 -20.79
N ALA A 151 -8.96 1.91 -19.62
CA ALA A 151 -9.42 3.10 -18.90
C ALA A 151 -8.96 4.42 -19.55
N VAL A 152 -7.89 4.41 -20.35
CA VAL A 152 -7.33 5.60 -21.00
C VAL A 152 -8.06 5.96 -22.31
N GLN A 153 -8.67 4.98 -23.00
CA GLN A 153 -9.40 5.25 -24.24
C GLN A 153 -10.80 5.84 -24.01
N LEU A 154 -11.40 5.62 -22.83
CA LEU A 154 -12.74 6.13 -22.49
C LEU A 154 -12.76 7.58 -21.99
N THR A 155 -11.60 8.21 -21.78
CA THR A 155 -11.50 9.62 -21.32
C THR A 155 -11.29 10.63 -22.46
N LYS A 156 -11.31 10.18 -23.73
CA LYS A 156 -11.44 11.05 -24.91
C LYS A 156 -12.88 11.06 -25.41
N ARG A 157 -13.74 11.87 -24.79
CA ARG A 157 -14.96 12.39 -25.41
C ARG A 157 -15.14 13.83 -24.99
#